data_AF-A0A516KC40-F1
#
_entry.id   AF-A0A516KC40-F1
#
_cell.length_a   1.000
_cell.length_b   1.000
_cell.length_c   1.000
_cell.angle_alpha   90.00
_cell.angle_beta   90.00
_cell.angle_gamma   90.00
#
_symmetry.space_group_name_H-M   'P 1'
#
loop_
_entity.id
_entity.type
_entity.pdbx_description
1 polymer ?
#
loop_
_entity_poly.entity_id
_entity_poly.type
_entity_poly.pdbx_seq_one_letter_code
_entity_poly.pdbx_strand_id
1 'polypeptide(L)' 'MGKEGPDMPNFDSLNDRIIEDGNEQPVVSMKTSLDPKDPLENNPYYDPNKEYTPEELDKLRKFFGGK' A
#
# COMPACT_ATOMS: atom_id res chain seq x y z
N MET A 1 -6.09 25.27 36.88
CA MET A 1 -5.73 23.96 37.45
C MET A 1 -6.79 22.95 37.04
N GLY A 2 -6.63 22.34 35.86
CA GLY A 2 -7.51 21.27 35.38
C GLY A 2 -7.07 19.94 36.00
N LYS A 3 -8.03 19.17 36.50
CA LYS A 3 -7.77 17.89 37.18
C LYS A 3 -7.43 16.82 36.15
N GLU A 4 -6.23 16.28 36.22
CA GLU A 4 -5.80 15.08 35.51
C GLU A 4 -6.27 13.87 36.34
N GLY A 5 -7.14 13.03 35.77
CA GLY A 5 -7.64 11.83 36.44
C GLY A 5 -6.54 10.78 36.66
N PRO A 6 -6.64 9.91 37.68
CA PRO A 6 -5.55 9.03 38.12
C PRO A 6 -5.13 7.93 37.15
N ASP A 7 -5.74 7.82 35.97
CA ASP A 7 -5.52 6.72 35.01
C ASP A 7 -5.30 7.22 33.57
N MET A 8 -4.55 8.32 33.38
CA MET A 8 -4.05 8.63 32.03
C MET A 8 -2.80 7.79 31.74
N PRO A 9 -2.80 6.92 30.72
CA PRO A 9 -1.63 6.14 30.37
C PRO A 9 -0.51 7.08 29.93
N ASN A 10 0.66 6.92 30.55
CA ASN A 10 1.88 7.64 30.17
C ASN A 10 2.46 7.01 28.90
N PHE A 11 2.53 7.77 27.81
CA PHE A 11 3.02 7.32 26.50
C PHE A 11 4.52 7.60 26.26
N ASP A 12 5.27 7.96 27.30
CA ASP A 12 6.73 8.22 27.19
C ASP A 12 7.54 6.96 26.84
N SER A 13 6.95 5.76 26.97
CA SER A 13 7.63 4.50 26.67
C SER A 13 6.85 3.71 25.62
N LEU A 14 7.09 4.03 24.34
CA LEU A 14 6.60 3.28 23.16
C LEU A 14 7.13 1.84 23.08
N ASN A 15 8.00 1.44 24.01
CA ASN A 15 8.70 0.17 24.00
C ASN A 15 7.90 -0.99 24.60
N ASP A 16 6.79 -0.73 25.30
CA ASP A 16 5.95 -1.80 25.88
C ASP A 16 5.21 -2.66 24.82
N ARG A 17 5.19 -2.22 23.55
CA ARG A 17 4.63 -3.01 22.42
C ARG A 17 5.68 -3.74 21.61
N ILE A 18 6.97 -3.58 21.91
CA ILE A 18 8.04 -4.31 21.23
C ILE A 18 8.24 -5.63 21.99
N ILE A 19 7.46 -6.62 21.60
CA ILE A 19 7.68 -8.02 21.99
C ILE A 19 8.78 -8.50 21.05
N GLU A 20 10.03 -8.59 21.54
CA GLU A 20 11.22 -9.07 20.82
C GLU A 20 12.02 -8.00 20.05
N ASP A 21 13.31 -7.87 20.40
CA ASP A 21 14.31 -7.18 19.57
C ASP A 21 14.33 -7.87 18.20
N GLY A 22 14.27 -7.06 17.12
CA GLY A 22 14.20 -7.57 15.76
C GLY A 22 15.35 -8.54 15.49
N ASN A 23 15.03 -9.80 15.17
CA ASN A 23 16.00 -10.83 14.83
C ASN A 23 17.04 -10.29 13.82
N GLU A 24 18.34 -10.32 14.15
CA GLU A 24 19.48 -9.94 13.29
C GLU A 24 19.69 -10.92 12.10
N GLN A 25 18.62 -11.56 11.63
CA GLN A 25 18.67 -12.49 10.51
C GLN A 25 18.54 -11.71 9.19
N PRO A 26 19.22 -12.15 8.11
CA PRO A 26 19.12 -11.48 6.81
C PRO A 26 17.68 -11.59 6.28
N VAL A 27 16.97 -10.46 6.26
CA VAL A 27 15.63 -10.35 5.69
C VAL A 27 15.74 -10.30 4.17
N VAL A 28 15.39 -11.40 3.49
CA VAL A 28 15.30 -11.45 2.03
C VAL A 28 13.98 -10.80 1.59
N SER A 29 14.01 -9.49 1.39
CA SER A 29 12.87 -8.74 0.84
C SER A 29 12.83 -8.91 -0.68
N MET A 30 12.07 -9.89 -1.17
CA MET A 30 11.75 -10.02 -2.59
C MET A 30 10.69 -8.98 -2.96
N LYS A 31 11.12 -7.85 -3.52
CA LYS A 31 10.20 -6.87 -4.10
C LYS A 31 9.69 -7.42 -5.43
N THR A 32 8.57 -8.12 -5.40
CA THR A 32 7.83 -8.43 -6.63
C THR A 32 7.13 -7.15 -7.07
N SER A 33 7.54 -6.58 -8.21
CA SER A 33 6.68 -5.62 -8.93
C SER A 33 5.48 -6.41 -9.45
N LEU A 34 4.42 -6.49 -8.65
CA LEU A 34 3.21 -7.25 -8.97
C LEU A 34 2.33 -6.53 -10.00
N ASP A 35 2.52 -5.23 -10.18
CA ASP A 35 1.71 -4.45 -11.12
C ASP A 35 2.27 -4.59 -12.55
N PRO A 36 1.42 -4.93 -13.53
CA PRO A 36 1.81 -4.99 -14.94
C PRO A 36 2.19 -3.59 -15.45
N LYS A 37 3.12 -3.55 -16.41
CA LYS A 37 3.63 -2.29 -16.99
C LYS A 37 2.58 -1.56 -17.84
N ASP A 38 1.68 -2.31 -18.46
CA ASP A 38 0.55 -1.79 -19.21
C ASP A 38 -0.75 -2.19 -18.50
N PRO A 39 -1.60 -1.24 -18.10
CA PRO A 39 -2.91 -1.52 -17.53
C PRO A 39 -3.92 -2.10 -18.53
N LEU A 40 -3.52 -2.38 -19.77
CA LEU A 40 -4.28 -3.21 -20.71
C LEU A 40 -3.90 -4.70 -20.61
N GLU A 41 -2.77 -5.03 -19.99
CA GLU A 41 -2.34 -6.41 -19.77
C GLU A 41 -2.64 -6.83 -18.33
N ASN A 42 -3.53 -7.80 -18.13
CA ASN A 42 -3.91 -8.34 -16.81
C ASN A 42 -4.57 -7.33 -15.85
N ASN A 43 -5.30 -6.35 -16.38
CA ASN A 43 -6.14 -5.48 -15.58
C ASN A 43 -7.57 -6.03 -15.48
N PRO A 44 -8.08 -6.33 -14.27
CA PRO A 44 -9.47 -6.80 -14.08
C PRO A 44 -10.54 -5.84 -14.61
N TYR A 45 -10.18 -4.57 -14.78
CA TYR A 45 -11.07 -3.52 -15.27
C TYR A 45 -10.97 -3.30 -16.79
N TYR A 46 -10.06 -4.01 -17.47
CA TYR A 46 -9.95 -4.00 -18.93
C TYR A 46 -10.56 -5.28 -19.52
N ASP A 47 -11.61 -5.12 -20.33
CA ASP A 47 -12.25 -6.22 -21.05
C ASP A 47 -11.80 -6.20 -22.52
N PRO A 48 -10.99 -7.17 -22.98
CA PRO A 48 -10.50 -7.19 -24.36
C PRO A 48 -11.62 -7.36 -25.41
N ASN A 49 -12.84 -7.75 -25.00
CA ASN A 49 -13.97 -7.92 -25.91
C ASN A 49 -14.84 -6.66 -26.03
N LYS A 50 -14.54 -5.60 -25.27
CA LYS A 50 -15.26 -4.34 -25.30
C LYS A 50 -14.54 -3.34 -26.20
N GLU A 51 -15.28 -2.67 -27.07
CA GLU A 51 -14.76 -1.51 -27.79
C GLU A 51 -14.64 -0.33 -26.82
N TYR A 52 -13.43 0.20 -26.68
CA TYR A 52 -13.16 1.41 -25.91
C TYR A 52 -12.84 2.56 -26.84
N THR A 53 -13.30 3.74 -26.46
CA THR A 53 -12.85 4.99 -27.09
C THR A 53 -11.39 5.29 -26.70
N PRO A 54 -10.66 6.06 -27.53
CA PRO A 54 -9.29 6.48 -27.19
C PRO A 54 -9.18 7.21 -25.84
N GLU A 55 -10.23 7.96 -25.47
CA GLU A 55 -10.30 8.69 -24.21
C GLU A 55 -10.43 7.78 -22.98
N GLU A 56 -11.15 6.66 -23.10
CA GLU A 56 -11.29 5.68 -22.02
C GLU A 56 -9.98 4.93 -21.78
N LEU A 57 -9.27 4.58 -22.85
CA LEU A 57 -7.96 3.95 -22.76
C LEU A 57 -6.92 4.88 -22.12
N ASP A 58 -6.95 6.17 -22.47
CA ASP A 58 -6.08 7.18 -21.86
C ASP A 58 -6.35 7.37 -20.37
N LYS A 59 -7.63 7.45 -19.97
CA LYS A 59 -8.01 7.50 -18.54
C LYS A 59 -7.54 6.27 -17.78
N LEU A 60 -7.71 5.08 -18.35
CA LEU A 60 -7.25 3.82 -17.75
C LEU A 60 -5.73 3.85 -17.55
N ARG A 61 -4.98 4.23 -18.59
CA ARG A 61 -3.52 4.37 -18.52
C ARG A 61 -3.07 5.36 -17.46
N LYS A 62 -3.71 6.55 -17.43
CA LYS A 62 -3.41 7.60 -16.46
C LYS A 62 -3.73 7.21 -15.01
N PHE A 63 -4.80 6.45 -14.80
CA PHE A 63 -5.22 6.02 -13.46
C PHE A 63 -4.32 4.93 -12.88
N PHE A 64 -3.95 3.95 -13.70
CA PHE A 64 -3.11 2.82 -13.29
C PHE A 64 -1.61 3.04 -13.53
N GLY A 65 -1.21 4.23 -14.01
CA GLY A 65 0.21 4.57 -14.18
C GLY A 65 0.90 3.89 -15.37
N GLY A 66 0.14 3.42 -16.34
CA GLY A 66 0.66 2.92 -17.61
C GLY A 66 1.42 4.02 -18.34
N LYS A 67 2.69 3.76 -18.67
CA LYS A 67 3.56 4.71 -19.39
C LYS A 67 3.47 4.53 -20.89
#